data_AF-A0A925Y8K2-F1
#
_entry.id   AF-A0A925Y8K2-F1
#
_cell.length_a   1.000
_cell.length_b   1.000
_cell.length_c   1.000
_cell.angle_alpha   90.00
_cell.angle_beta   90.00
_cell.angle_gamma   90.00
#
_symmetry.space_group_name_H-M   'P 1'
#
loop_
_entity.id
_entity.type
_entity.pdbx_description
1 polymer ?
#
loop_
_entity_poly.entity_id
_entity_poly.type
_entity_poly.pdbx_seq_one_letter_code
_entity_poly.pdbx_strand_id
1 'polypeptide(L)'
;MSDSPPQTTFVAPEVDYLESLFPGYTIESLIATGGMGAVYRANQKSLDRTVAIKILPRELSADEAFRVGFEAEAKAMARLN
;
A
#
# COMPACT_ATOMS: atom_id res chain seq x y z
N MET A 1 24.44 24.93 -4.95
CA MET A 1 24.24 23.59 -5.53
C MET A 1 23.10 22.95 -4.78
N SER A 2 21.90 22.99 -5.36
CA SER A 2 20.71 22.37 -4.79
C SER A 2 20.72 20.90 -5.20
N ASP A 3 21.29 20.03 -4.35
CA ASP A 3 21.02 18.59 -4.47
C ASP A 3 19.60 18.36 -3.95
N SER A 4 18.62 18.43 -4.85
CA SER A 4 17.32 17.83 -4.59
C SER A 4 17.54 16.33 -4.43
N PRO A 5 17.02 15.69 -3.36
CA PRO A 5 17.11 14.24 -3.24
C PRO A 5 16.48 13.60 -4.50
N PRO A 6 17.04 12.49 -5.01
CA PRO A 6 16.46 11.80 -6.16
C PRO A 6 15.01 11.49 -5.84
N GLN A 7 14.09 12.01 -6.66
CA GLN A 7 12.68 11.69 -6.56
C GLN A 7 12.54 10.23 -7.01
N THR A 8 12.67 9.29 -6.07
CA THR A 8 12.39 7.88 -6.35
C THR A 8 10.96 7.80 -6.83
N THR A 9 10.81 7.55 -8.13
CA THR A 9 9.51 7.29 -8.73
C THR A 9 9.10 5.91 -8.27
N PHE A 10 8.31 5.85 -7.19
CA PHE A 10 7.66 4.61 -6.80
C PHE A 10 6.78 4.16 -7.96
N VAL A 11 7.11 2.99 -8.52
CA VAL A 11 6.30 2.33 -9.54
C VAL A 11 5.38 1.35 -8.82
N ALA A 12 4.08 1.58 -8.96
CA ALA A 12 3.06 0.70 -8.40
C ALA A 12 3.20 -0.71 -9.00
N PRO A 13 3.29 -1.79 -8.20
CA PRO A 13 3.40 -3.14 -8.74
C PRO A 13 2.16 -3.53 -9.57
N GLU A 14 2.37 -4.39 -10.55
CA GLU A 14 1.26 -4.95 -11.34
C GLU A 14 0.34 -5.84 -10.49
N VAL A 15 -0.93 -5.87 -10.86
CA VAL A 15 -1.96 -6.64 -10.16
C VAL A 15 -1.59 -8.13 -10.09
N ASP A 16 -1.20 -8.74 -11.21
CA ASP A 16 -0.84 -10.16 -11.28
C ASP A 16 0.32 -10.53 -10.34
N TYR A 17 1.30 -9.63 -10.22
CA TYR A 17 2.41 -9.81 -9.29
C TYR A 17 1.92 -9.78 -7.83
N LEU A 18 1.04 -8.84 -7.49
CA LEU A 18 0.46 -8.77 -6.14
C LEU A 18 -0.42 -9.98 -5.83
N GLU A 19 -1.25 -10.44 -6.78
CA GLU A 19 -2.05 -11.65 -6.57
C GLU A 19 -1.20 -12.88 -6.25
N SER A 20 -0.03 -13.01 -6.90
CA SER A 20 0.91 -14.10 -6.62
C SER A 20 1.47 -14.08 -5.19
N LEU A 21 1.60 -12.89 -4.58
CA LEU A 21 2.11 -12.70 -3.23
C LEU A 21 1.01 -12.79 -2.16
N PHE A 22 -0.25 -12.52 -2.54
CA PHE A 22 -1.38 -12.42 -1.62
C PHE A 22 -2.50 -13.41 -1.99
N PRO A 23 -2.29 -14.74 -1.92
CA PRO A 23 -3.25 -15.73 -2.42
C PRO A 23 -4.61 -15.71 -1.71
N GLY A 24 -4.69 -15.18 -0.49
CA GLY A 24 -5.93 -14.98 0.26
C GLY A 24 -6.79 -13.80 -0.21
N TYR A 25 -6.29 -13.01 -1.15
CA TYR A 25 -6.96 -11.85 -1.74
C TYR A 25 -7.09 -12.05 -3.26
N THR A 26 -8.11 -11.44 -3.82
CA THR A 26 -8.22 -11.20 -5.27
C THR A 26 -7.97 -9.71 -5.46
N ILE A 27 -6.90 -9.34 -6.16
CA ILE A 27 -6.53 -7.94 -6.36
C ILE A 27 -7.23 -7.46 -7.63
N GLU A 28 -8.14 -6.49 -7.50
CA GLU A 28 -9.03 -6.12 -8.60
C GLU A 28 -8.48 -4.98 -9.45
N SER A 29 -8.00 -3.92 -8.80
CA SER A 29 -7.52 -2.71 -9.51
C SER A 29 -6.72 -1.79 -8.60
N LEU A 30 -5.83 -1.02 -9.20
CA LEU A 30 -5.19 0.12 -8.57
C LEU A 30 -6.21 1.26 -8.42
N ILE A 31 -6.39 1.76 -7.19
CA ILE A 31 -7.29 2.87 -6.86
C ILE A 31 -6.55 4.21 -6.92
N ALA A 32 -5.36 4.27 -6.33
CA ALA A 32 -4.61 5.51 -6.18
C ALA A 32 -3.10 5.27 -6.04
N THR A 33 -2.32 6.25 -6.47
CA THR A 33 -0.86 6.33 -6.27
C THR A 33 -0.48 7.69 -5.72
N GLY A 34 0.53 7.75 -4.87
CA GLY A 34 1.12 9.00 -4.42
C GLY A 34 2.46 8.79 -3.75
N GLY A 35 3.01 9.86 -3.15
CA GLY A 35 4.31 9.82 -2.47
C GLY A 35 4.41 8.80 -1.32
N MET A 36 3.27 8.32 -0.81
CA MET A 36 3.19 7.33 0.27
C MET A 36 2.89 5.89 -0.21
N GLY A 37 2.89 5.64 -1.52
CA GLY A 37 2.69 4.31 -2.11
C GLY A 37 1.48 4.18 -3.03
N ALA A 38 1.02 2.94 -3.23
CA ALA A 38 -0.14 2.59 -4.05
C ALA A 38 -1.23 1.93 -3.21
N VAL A 39 -2.49 2.21 -3.55
CA VAL A 39 -3.66 1.60 -2.90
C VAL A 39 -4.45 0.82 -3.94
N TYR A 40 -4.77 -0.43 -3.63
CA TYR A 40 -5.51 -1.35 -4.50
C TYR A 40 -6.84 -1.74 -3.86
N ARG A 41 -7.84 -1.95 -4.71
CA ARG A 41 -9.09 -2.61 -4.32
C ARG A 41 -8.87 -4.11 -4.40
N ALA A 42 -9.32 -4.83 -3.39
CA ALA A 42 -9.25 -6.28 -3.37
C ALA A 42 -10.47 -6.90 -2.70
N ASN A 43 -10.79 -8.15 -3.02
CA ASN A 43 -11.69 -8.98 -2.24
C ASN A 43 -10.86 -9.89 -1.32
N GLN A 44 -11.15 -9.90 -0.03
CA GLN A 44 -10.58 -10.86 0.92
C GLN A 44 -11.41 -12.14 0.92
N LYS A 45 -10.87 -13.21 0.33
CA LYS A 45 -11.60 -14.47 0.08
C LYS A 45 -12.16 -15.10 1.35
N SER A 46 -11.44 -15.03 2.46
CA SER A 46 -11.83 -15.66 3.73
C SER A 46 -13.05 -15.01 4.40
N LEU A 47 -13.30 -13.74 4.12
CA LEU A 47 -14.38 -12.96 4.74
C LEU A 47 -15.42 -12.48 3.71
N ASP A 48 -15.20 -12.80 2.43
CA ASP A 48 -15.98 -12.34 1.28
C ASP A 48 -16.33 -10.84 1.37
N ARG A 49 -15.29 -10.01 1.56
CA ARG A 49 -15.46 -8.56 1.72
C ARG A 49 -14.47 -7.77 0.88
N THR A 50 -14.91 -6.62 0.40
CA THR A 50 -14.03 -5.65 -0.27
C THR A 50 -13.13 -4.95 0.74
N VAL A 51 -11.85 -4.84 0.42
CA VAL A 51 -10.81 -4.19 1.23
C VAL A 51 -9.92 -3.30 0.36
N ALA A 52 -9.23 -2.37 1.01
CA ALA A 52 -8.13 -1.61 0.41
C ALA A 52 -6.79 -2.19 0.89
N ILE A 53 -5.85 -2.42 -0.03
CA ILE A 53 -4.47 -2.85 0.26
C ILE A 53 -3.53 -1.71 -0.12
N LYS A 54 -2.78 -1.18 0.85
CA LYS A 54 -1.79 -0.11 0.64
C LYS A 54 -0.38 -0.70 0.61
N ILE A 55 0.30 -0.56 -0.53
CA ILE A 55 1.67 -0.99 -0.77
C ILE A 55 2.61 0.21 -0.62
N LEU A 56 3.60 0.08 0.25
CA LEU A 56 4.56 1.14 0.56
C LEU A 56 5.83 1.01 -0.30
N PRO A 57 6.46 2.12 -0.71
CA PRO A 57 7.79 2.09 -1.32
C PRO A 57 8.82 1.45 -0.38
N ARG A 58 9.75 0.68 -0.94
CA ARG A 58 10.81 0.01 -0.15
C ARG A 58 11.63 1.01 0.67
N GLU A 59 11.88 2.19 0.13
CA GLU A 59 12.65 3.24 0.80
C GLU A 59 11.92 3.82 2.01
N LEU A 60 10.60 3.96 1.94
CA LEU A 60 9.77 4.40 3.07
C LEU A 60 9.57 3.29 4.10
N SER A 61 9.72 2.02 3.72
CA SER A 61 9.66 0.90 4.67
C SER A 61 10.85 0.85 5.64
N ALA A 62 11.97 1.49 5.29
CA ALA A 62 13.17 1.55 6.13
C ALA A 62 13.12 2.69 7.17
N ASP A 63 12.22 3.66 6.98
CA ASP A 63 12.03 4.78 7.91
C ASP A 63 11.03 4.41 9.02
N GLU A 64 11.53 4.34 10.26
CA GLU A 64 10.72 4.01 11.43
C GLU A 64 9.58 5.01 11.68
N ALA A 65 9.80 6.31 11.43
CA ALA A 65 8.78 7.33 11.63
C ALA A 65 7.61 7.13 10.65
N PHE A 66 7.93 6.74 9.42
CA PHE A 66 6.93 6.44 8.40
C PHE A 66 6.11 5.20 8.75
N ARG A 67 6.76 4.15 9.26
CA ARG A 67 6.08 2.94 9.75
C ARG A 67 5.13 3.24 10.90
N VAL A 68 5.56 4.04 11.88
CA VAL A 68 4.72 4.44 13.01
C VAL A 68 3.49 5.23 12.55
N GLY A 69 3.66 6.17 11.62
CA GLY A 69 2.55 6.92 11.04
C GLY A 69 1.56 6.00 10.28
N PHE A 70 2.09 5.08 9.48
CA PHE A 70 1.28 4.10 8.76
C PHE A 70 0.48 3.18 9.68
N GLU A 71 1.13 2.64 10.74
CA GLU A 71 0.44 1.82 11.73
C GLU A 71 -0.64 2.60 12.49
N ALA A 72 -0.38 3.86 12.82
CA ALA A 72 -1.36 4.72 13.46
C ALA A 72 -2.58 4.96 12.55
N GLU A 73 -2.35 5.24 11.26
CA GLU A 73 -3.41 5.40 10.26
C GLU A 73 -4.24 4.12 10.12
N ALA A 74 -3.58 2.96 9.99
CA ALA A 74 -4.26 1.66 9.88
C ALA A 74 -5.10 1.35 11.13
N LYS A 75 -4.58 1.60 12.35
CA LYS A 75 -5.31 1.42 13.61
C LYS A 75 -6.50 2.38 13.72
N ALA A 76 -6.35 3.61 13.25
CA ALA A 76 -7.44 4.58 13.24
C ALA A 76 -8.57 4.13 12.31
N MET A 77 -8.24 3.67 11.10
CA MET A 77 -9.22 3.18 10.12
C MET A 77 -9.92 1.89 10.61
N ALA A 78 -9.19 0.97 11.25
CA ALA A 78 -9.78 -0.25 11.80
C ALA A 78 -10.79 -0.02 12.93
N ARG A 79 -10.84 1.19 13.50
CA ARG A 79 -11.81 1.58 14.54
C ARG A 79 -13.08 2.20 13.99
N LEU A 80 -13.11 2.54 12.69
CA LEU A 80 -14.27 3.10 12.01
C LEU A 80 -15.02 1.93 11.36
N ASN A 81 -16.10 1.48 12.01
CA ASN A 81 -17.02 0.46 11.49
C ASN A 81 -18.11 1.11 10.64
#